data_AF-A0A1Y1ZZS3-F1
#
_entry.id   AF-A0A1Y1ZZS3-F1
#
_cell.length_a   1.000
_cell.length_b   1.000
_cell.length_c   1.000
_cell.angle_alpha   90.00
_cell.angle_beta   90.00
_cell.angle_gamma   90.00
#
_symmetry.space_group_name_H-M   'P 1'
#
loop_
_entity.id
_entity.type
_entity.pdbx_description
1 polymer ?
#
loop_
_entity_poly.entity_id
_entity_poly.type
_entity_poly.pdbx_seq_one_letter_code
_entity_poly.pdbx_strand_id
1 'polypeptide(L)'
;MYHEYSLGTRFSCTCTLENMPDQIFGSPNEPLFASKKAARYHAAKCAIDFVKSQGLWPDNVTDLGGIKKKKVGQPPTTPNKNTETPNPNPNLPFPGSSVSYTSQVQALAHTLGLNTPEWRFAPEDPQAPGFHTVSAYFKSGGPHEGPVGEVRHIFGKKKAKEECARLTLEYLREVHRQRLALMGVDDAHDDTESSDDFESAPES
;
A
#
# COMPACT_ATOMS: atom_id res chain seq x y z
N MET A 1 -2.43 -28.17 15.06
CA MET A 1 -3.34 -27.54 16.05
C MET A 1 -2.56 -26.64 17.02
N TYR A 2 -3.15 -25.56 17.55
CA TYR A 2 -2.51 -24.68 18.54
C TYR A 2 -3.16 -24.83 19.92
N HIS A 3 -2.36 -24.81 20.99
CA HIS A 3 -2.81 -24.75 22.38
C HIS A 3 -2.18 -23.53 23.05
N GLU A 4 -3.01 -22.70 23.67
CA GLU A 4 -2.60 -21.44 24.29
C GLU A 4 -2.70 -21.55 25.81
N TYR A 5 -1.70 -21.03 26.51
CA TYR A 5 -1.69 -20.93 27.97
C TYR A 5 -1.48 -19.46 28.35
N SER A 6 -2.08 -19.05 29.47
CA SER A 6 -1.96 -17.68 29.99
C SER A 6 -1.71 -17.70 31.48
N LEU A 7 -0.71 -16.93 31.91
CA LEU A 7 -0.39 -16.68 33.31
C LEU A 7 -0.43 -15.18 33.55
N GLY A 8 -1.55 -14.69 34.08
CA GLY A 8 -1.80 -13.25 34.22
C GLY A 8 -1.79 -12.53 32.87
N THR A 9 -0.86 -11.58 32.69
CA THR A 9 -0.67 -10.80 31.45
C THR A 9 0.35 -11.44 30.48
N ARG A 10 0.82 -12.65 30.78
CA ARG A 10 1.77 -13.40 29.96
C ARG A 10 1.10 -14.57 29.26
N PHE A 11 1.58 -14.89 28.07
CA PHE A 11 1.03 -15.94 27.20
C PHE A 11 2.15 -16.87 26.72
N SER A 12 1.89 -18.17 26.72
CA SER A 12 2.70 -19.17 26.03
C SER A 12 1.80 -19.96 25.09
N CYS A 13 2.41 -20.65 24.13
CA CYS A 13 1.67 -21.39 23.13
C CYS A 13 2.49 -22.58 22.67
N THR A 14 1.81 -23.70 22.47
CA THR A 14 2.34 -24.86 21.79
C THR A 14 1.56 -25.11 20.50
N CYS A 15 2.20 -25.73 19.51
CA CYS A 15 1.50 -26.22 18.33
C CYS A 15 1.95 -27.62 17.94
N THR A 16 1.06 -28.36 17.31
CA THR A 16 1.30 -29.67 16.70
C THR A 16 1.03 -29.58 15.21
N LEU A 17 1.79 -30.30 14.40
CA LEU A 17 1.54 -30.41 12.97
C LEU A 17 0.74 -31.69 12.69
N GLU A 18 -0.17 -31.66 11.72
CA GLU A 18 -1.00 -32.83 11.40
C GLU A 18 -0.17 -34.03 10.93
N ASN A 19 0.92 -33.75 10.20
CA ASN A 19 1.87 -34.78 9.76
C ASN A 19 2.80 -35.29 10.88
N MET A 20 2.80 -34.66 12.05
CA MET A 20 3.63 -35.04 13.22
C MET A 20 2.87 -34.77 14.53
N PRO A 21 1.84 -35.56 14.84
CA PRO A 21 0.97 -35.31 16.00
C PRO A 21 1.69 -35.50 17.34
N ASP A 22 2.71 -36.37 17.39
CA ASP A 22 3.49 -36.64 18.60
C ASP A 22 4.53 -35.54 18.89
N GLN A 23 4.81 -34.67 17.92
CA GLN A 23 5.76 -33.59 18.08
C GLN A 23 5.04 -32.29 18.47
N ILE A 24 5.32 -31.84 19.70
CA ILE A 24 4.85 -30.56 20.22
C ILE A 24 5.95 -29.52 20.01
N PHE A 25 5.59 -28.38 19.40
CA PHE A 25 6.48 -27.26 19.14
C PHE A 25 6.15 -26.09 20.06
N GLY A 26 7.18 -25.43 20.58
CA GLY A 26 7.04 -24.43 21.64
C GLY A 26 7.04 -25.08 23.02
N SER A 27 6.57 -24.36 24.03
CA SER A 27 6.54 -24.83 25.41
C SER A 27 5.37 -24.21 26.17
N PRO A 28 4.74 -24.95 27.09
CA PRO A 28 3.61 -24.47 27.88
C PRO A 28 4.04 -23.51 29.00
N ASN A 29 5.28 -23.60 29.48
CA ASN A 29 5.70 -22.89 30.69
C ASN A 29 6.62 -21.69 30.39
N GLU A 30 7.55 -21.82 29.45
CA GLU A 30 8.49 -20.75 29.06
C GLU A 30 8.97 -20.94 27.61
N PRO A 31 9.20 -19.87 26.82
CA PRO A 31 9.14 -18.45 27.18
C PRO A 31 7.73 -17.88 27.25
N LEU A 32 7.55 -16.90 28.13
CA LEU A 32 6.30 -16.17 28.37
C LEU A 32 6.27 -14.83 27.61
N PHE A 33 5.30 -14.66 26.72
CA PHE A 33 5.16 -13.50 25.84
C PHE A 33 4.14 -12.49 26.36
N ALA A 34 4.31 -11.21 26.03
CA ALA A 34 3.35 -10.16 26.37
C ALA A 34 2.05 -10.20 25.52
N SER A 35 1.99 -11.03 24.47
CA SER A 35 0.78 -11.18 23.65
C SER A 35 0.60 -12.59 23.10
N LYS A 36 -0.65 -13.01 22.93
CA LYS A 36 -1.02 -14.29 22.28
C LYS A 36 -0.42 -14.42 20.88
N LYS A 37 -0.39 -13.32 20.12
CA LYS A 37 0.18 -13.28 18.77
C LYS A 37 1.67 -13.63 18.77
N ALA A 38 2.43 -13.07 19.71
CA ALA A 38 3.85 -13.38 19.86
C ALA A 38 4.06 -14.84 20.28
N ALA A 39 3.24 -15.35 21.20
CA ALA A 39 3.29 -16.76 21.63
C ALA A 39 3.04 -17.73 20.47
N ARG A 40 1.98 -17.52 19.67
CA ARG A 40 1.68 -18.34 18.49
C ARG A 40 2.77 -18.25 17.43
N TYR A 41 3.31 -17.05 17.19
CA TYR A 41 4.42 -16.86 16.26
C TYR A 41 5.67 -17.66 16.69
N HIS A 42 5.98 -17.66 17.99
CA HIS A 42 7.10 -18.44 18.51
C HIS A 42 6.88 -19.94 18.31
N ALA A 43 5.70 -20.47 18.66
CA ALA A 43 5.37 -21.88 18.44
C ALA A 43 5.49 -22.27 16.95
N ALA A 44 4.95 -21.44 16.06
CA ALA A 44 5.06 -21.64 14.61
C ALA A 44 6.52 -21.62 14.13
N LYS A 45 7.34 -20.71 14.67
CA LYS A 45 8.76 -20.62 14.33
C LYS A 45 9.51 -21.89 14.75
N CYS A 46 9.30 -22.38 15.96
CA CYS A 46 9.88 -23.65 16.42
C CYS A 46 9.52 -24.82 15.50
N ALA A 47 8.27 -24.89 15.04
CA ALA A 47 7.84 -25.91 14.09
C ALA A 47 8.55 -25.79 12.74
N ILE A 48 8.68 -24.57 12.20
CA ILE A 48 9.39 -24.30 10.95
C ILE A 48 10.87 -24.67 11.05
N ASP A 49 11.54 -24.25 12.12
CA ASP A 49 12.97 -24.50 12.32
C ASP A 49 13.26 -26.01 12.44
N PHE A 50 12.36 -26.78 13.07
CA PHE A 50 12.45 -28.24 13.12
C PHE A 50 12.23 -28.88 11.75
N VAL A 51 11.18 -28.50 10.99
CA VAL A 51 10.94 -29.08 9.66
C VAL A 51 12.12 -28.80 8.71
N LYS A 52 12.72 -27.62 8.82
CA LYS A 52 13.93 -27.26 8.07
C LYS A 52 15.13 -28.11 8.47
N SER A 53 15.34 -28.35 9.77
CA SER A 53 16.48 -29.16 10.23
C SER A 53 16.38 -30.63 9.82
N GLN A 54 15.16 -31.14 9.63
CA GLN A 54 14.92 -32.49 9.09
C GLN A 54 15.13 -32.58 7.58
N GLY A 55 15.39 -31.47 6.87
CA GLY A 55 15.49 -31.45 5.41
C GLY A 55 14.16 -31.72 4.71
N LEU A 56 13.04 -31.65 5.42
CA LEU A 56 11.69 -31.89 4.90
C LEU A 56 11.06 -30.62 4.31
N TRP A 57 11.88 -29.61 4.00
CA TRP A 57 11.40 -28.39 3.38
C TRP A 57 11.18 -28.64 1.89
N PRO A 58 9.96 -28.45 1.35
CA PRO A 58 9.70 -28.71 -0.05
C PRO A 58 10.46 -27.73 -0.95
N ASP A 59 11.23 -28.24 -1.91
CA ASP A 59 11.92 -27.44 -2.93
C ASP A 59 10.94 -26.81 -3.93
N ASN A 60 9.78 -27.46 -4.12
CA ASN A 60 8.68 -26.97 -4.93
C ASN A 60 7.68 -26.23 -4.04
N VAL A 61 8.01 -24.99 -3.65
CA VAL A 61 7.01 -24.06 -3.11
C VAL A 61 6.07 -23.71 -4.27
N THR A 62 5.05 -24.52 -4.51
CA THR A 62 3.98 -24.15 -5.42
C THR A 62 3.36 -22.86 -4.86
N ASP A 63 3.30 -21.82 -5.69
CA ASP A 63 2.72 -20.50 -5.43
C ASP A 63 1.18 -20.56 -5.21
N LEU A 64 0.67 -21.65 -4.61
CA LEU A 64 -0.72 -21.85 -4.24
C LEU A 64 -0.95 -21.27 -2.85
N GLY A 65 -1.01 -19.94 -2.80
CA GLY A 65 -1.82 -19.26 -1.77
C GLY A 65 -1.14 -18.96 -0.45
N GLY A 66 0.16 -18.64 -0.44
CA GLY A 66 0.74 -17.93 0.69
C GLY A 66 0.04 -16.58 0.87
N ILE A 67 -0.70 -16.39 1.97
CA ILE A 67 -1.21 -15.07 2.37
C ILE A 67 0.02 -14.19 2.58
N LYS A 68 0.37 -13.41 1.55
CA LYS A 68 1.36 -12.34 1.59
C LYS A 68 0.90 -11.30 2.61
N LYS A 69 1.11 -11.59 3.90
CA LYS A 69 0.95 -10.62 4.98
C LYS A 69 2.02 -9.58 4.76
N LYS A 70 1.64 -8.47 4.14
CA LYS A 70 2.41 -7.22 4.17
C LYS A 70 2.84 -7.00 5.61
N LYS A 71 4.15 -7.04 5.84
CA LYS A 71 4.80 -6.71 7.11
C LYS A 71 4.47 -5.25 7.40
N VAL A 72 3.38 -5.02 8.13
CA VAL A 72 3.11 -3.72 8.76
C VAL A 72 4.23 -3.56 9.78
N GLY A 73 5.20 -2.71 9.46
CA GLY A 73 6.24 -2.30 10.40
C GLY A 73 5.56 -1.73 11.64
N GLN A 74 5.77 -2.38 12.77
CA GLN A 74 5.56 -1.76 14.07
C GLN A 74 6.62 -0.67 14.23
N PRO A 75 6.25 0.60 14.48
CA PRO A 75 7.19 1.54 15.10
C PRO A 75 7.42 1.12 16.56
N PRO A 76 8.63 1.28 17.11
CA PRO A 76 8.88 1.10 18.53
C PRO A 76 8.10 2.15 19.33
N THR A 77 7.46 1.69 20.40
CA THR A 77 6.72 2.52 21.37
C THR A 77 7.64 3.43 22.15
N THR A 78 7.32 4.73 22.21
CA THR A 78 7.48 5.57 23.41
C THR A 78 6.27 6.51 23.56
N PRO A 79 5.94 6.91 24.81
CA PRO A 79 4.71 7.63 25.11
C PRO A 79 4.87 9.15 25.04
N ASN A 80 3.74 9.81 24.75
CA ASN A 80 3.30 11.10 25.28
C ASN A 80 3.49 12.38 24.44
N LYS A 81 2.39 13.18 24.49
CA LYS A 81 2.23 14.63 24.30
C LYS A 81 2.44 15.24 22.91
N ASN A 82 1.29 15.56 22.30
CA ASN A 82 0.90 16.86 21.77
C ASN A 82 2.01 17.94 21.75
N THR A 83 2.55 18.23 20.57
CA THR A 83 2.96 19.58 20.13
C THR A 83 3.12 19.59 18.61
N GLU A 84 2.51 20.60 18.00
CA GLU A 84 2.65 20.98 16.59
C GLU A 84 4.11 21.29 16.22
N THR A 85 4.56 20.78 15.07
CA THR A 85 5.49 21.46 14.15
C THR A 85 5.60 20.64 12.85
N PRO A 86 5.41 21.25 11.67
CA PRO A 86 5.60 20.58 10.39
C PRO A 86 7.05 20.73 9.93
N ASN A 87 7.80 19.62 9.85
CA ASN A 87 9.08 19.58 9.15
C ASN A 87 9.07 18.40 8.16
N PRO A 88 9.10 18.64 6.84
CA PRO A 88 9.14 17.57 5.84
C PRO A 88 10.59 17.19 5.57
N ASN A 89 11.05 16.05 6.08
CA ASN A 89 12.31 15.48 5.64
C ASN A 89 12.06 14.49 4.48
N PRO A 90 12.80 14.58 3.36
CA PRO A 90 12.54 13.79 2.16
C PRO A 90 13.11 12.39 2.34
N ASN A 91 12.25 11.42 2.63
CA ASN A 91 12.68 10.03 2.68
C ASN A 91 12.80 9.50 1.25
N LEU A 92 14.01 9.08 0.86
CA LEU A 92 14.31 8.47 -0.43
C LEU A 92 13.38 7.26 -0.70
N PRO A 93 12.95 7.02 -1.95
CA PRO A 93 12.17 5.86 -2.29
C PRO A 93 13.04 4.59 -2.18
N PHE A 94 12.74 3.74 -1.22
CA PHE A 94 13.24 2.36 -1.20
C PHE A 94 12.68 1.62 -2.43
N PRO A 95 13.53 1.03 -3.31
CA PRO A 95 13.08 0.29 -4.47
C PRO A 95 12.49 -1.06 -4.01
N GLY A 96 11.16 -1.11 -3.88
CA GLY A 96 10.47 -2.34 -3.49
C GLY A 96 9.10 -2.12 -2.84
N SER A 97 8.74 -0.89 -2.47
CA SER A 97 7.37 -0.55 -2.11
C SER A 97 6.60 -0.22 -3.39
N SER A 98 5.55 -1.00 -3.69
CA SER A 98 4.54 -0.61 -4.67
C SER A 98 4.01 0.77 -4.28
N VAL A 99 4.46 1.82 -4.97
CA VAL A 99 4.20 3.21 -4.62
C VAL A 99 2.70 3.43 -4.70
N SER A 100 2.01 3.63 -3.56
CA SER A 100 0.55 3.80 -3.55
C SER A 100 0.16 5.06 -4.32
N TYR A 101 -1.05 5.10 -4.88
CA TYR A 101 -1.49 6.27 -5.65
C TYR A 101 -1.40 7.55 -4.81
N THR A 102 -1.74 7.47 -3.53
CA THR A 102 -1.60 8.59 -2.58
C THR A 102 -0.18 9.14 -2.50
N SER A 103 0.83 8.26 -2.53
CA SER A 103 2.24 8.65 -2.46
C SER A 103 2.70 9.28 -3.78
N GLN A 104 2.20 8.77 -4.91
CA GLN A 104 2.51 9.35 -6.23
C GLN A 104 1.91 10.75 -6.40
N VAL A 105 0.68 10.96 -5.93
CA VAL A 105 0.04 12.29 -5.92
C VAL A 105 0.87 13.27 -5.11
N GLN A 106 1.33 12.88 -3.91
CA GLN A 106 2.15 13.75 -3.07
C GLN A 106 3.49 14.11 -3.73
N ALA A 107 4.16 13.13 -4.34
CA ALA A 107 5.40 13.37 -5.06
C ALA A 107 5.20 14.36 -6.22
N LEU A 108 4.16 14.15 -7.04
CA LEU A 108 3.89 15.00 -8.20
C LEU A 108 3.41 16.39 -7.78
N ALA A 109 2.65 16.51 -6.70
CA ALA A 109 2.26 17.80 -6.12
C ALA A 109 3.50 18.61 -5.73
N HIS A 110 4.49 17.99 -5.07
CA HIS A 110 5.75 18.66 -4.73
C HIS A 110 6.53 19.10 -5.97
N THR A 111 6.59 18.27 -7.03
CA THR A 111 7.20 18.65 -8.32
C THR A 111 6.51 19.87 -8.95
N LEU A 112 5.20 20.00 -8.76
CA LEU A 112 4.41 21.15 -9.21
C LEU A 112 4.45 22.32 -8.22
N GLY A 113 5.22 22.26 -7.14
CA GLY A 113 5.24 23.30 -6.10
C GLY A 113 3.89 23.48 -5.39
N LEU A 114 3.02 22.48 -5.45
CA LEU A 114 1.74 22.44 -4.74
C LEU A 114 1.94 21.80 -3.35
N ASN A 115 1.11 22.20 -2.40
CA ASN A 115 1.09 21.60 -1.06
C ASN A 115 0.59 20.16 -1.08
N THR A 116 0.80 19.44 0.03
CA THR A 116 0.28 18.08 0.21
C THR A 116 -1.27 18.08 0.16
N PRO A 117 -1.89 17.15 -0.60
CA PRO A 117 -3.35 17.07 -0.69
C PRO A 117 -4.00 16.63 0.64
N GLU A 118 -5.07 17.33 1.02
CA GLU A 118 -5.95 16.97 2.13
C GLU A 118 -7.11 16.11 1.61
N TRP A 119 -7.24 14.89 2.14
CA TRP A 119 -8.31 13.96 1.78
C TRP A 119 -9.52 14.22 2.66
N ARG A 120 -10.58 14.81 2.12
CA ARG A 120 -11.81 15.09 2.86
C ARG A 120 -12.87 14.04 2.54
N PHE A 121 -13.30 13.33 3.58
CA PHE A 121 -14.42 12.41 3.49
C PHE A 121 -15.70 13.16 3.82
N ALA A 122 -16.71 13.05 2.95
CA ALA A 122 -18.05 13.54 3.26
C ALA A 122 -18.62 12.73 4.45
N PRO A 123 -19.48 13.34 5.27
CA PRO A 123 -20.22 12.60 6.30
C PRO A 123 -20.97 11.43 5.67
N GLU A 124 -20.95 10.29 6.37
CA GLU A 124 -21.60 9.07 5.90
C GLU A 124 -23.11 9.29 5.83
N ASP A 125 -23.71 8.97 4.69
CA ASP A 125 -25.16 9.07 4.51
C ASP A 125 -25.84 7.95 5.31
N PRO A 126 -26.78 8.25 6.22
CA PRO A 126 -27.56 7.24 6.93
C PRO A 126 -28.30 6.24 6.03
N GLN A 127 -28.53 6.58 4.76
CA GLN A 127 -29.15 5.68 3.78
C GLN A 127 -28.17 4.67 3.15
N ALA A 128 -26.86 4.89 3.26
CA ALA A 128 -25.83 4.07 2.60
C ALA A 128 -24.62 3.79 3.52
N PRO A 129 -24.80 2.97 4.59
CA PRO A 129 -23.73 2.67 5.53
C PRO A 129 -22.55 1.97 4.83
N GLY A 130 -21.33 2.43 5.11
CA GLY A 130 -20.09 1.92 4.53
C GLY A 130 -19.70 2.47 3.15
N PHE A 131 -20.52 3.33 2.55
CA PHE A 131 -20.16 4.09 1.36
C PHE A 131 -19.55 5.43 1.74
N HIS A 132 -18.42 5.75 1.13
CA HIS A 132 -17.71 6.99 1.38
C HIS A 132 -17.56 7.78 0.10
N THR A 133 -17.85 9.08 0.21
CA THR A 133 -17.49 10.09 -0.78
C THR A 133 -16.24 10.81 -0.30
N VAL A 134 -15.23 10.95 -1.15
CA VAL A 134 -13.98 11.60 -0.79
C VAL A 134 -13.47 12.46 -1.94
N SER A 135 -12.91 13.61 -1.58
CA SER A 135 -12.35 14.58 -2.53
C SER A 135 -10.98 15.06 -2.00
N ALA A 136 -10.03 15.29 -2.92
CA ALA A 136 -8.72 15.82 -2.58
C ALA A 136 -8.72 17.34 -2.65
N TYR A 137 -8.11 18.01 -1.67
CA TYR A 137 -8.00 19.47 -1.63
C TYR A 137 -6.54 19.89 -1.50
N PHE A 138 -6.08 20.79 -2.39
CA PHE A 138 -4.75 21.37 -2.31
C PHE A 138 -4.84 22.75 -1.64
N LYS A 139 -4.31 22.86 -0.41
CA LYS A 139 -4.25 24.16 0.30
C LYS A 139 -3.35 25.12 -0.47
N SER A 140 -3.84 26.34 -0.73
CA SER A 140 -3.08 27.35 -1.47
C SER A 140 -2.63 26.89 -2.86
N GLY A 141 -3.44 26.06 -3.52
CA GLY A 141 -3.16 25.55 -4.88
C GLY A 141 -3.50 26.55 -6.00
N GLY A 142 -3.98 27.75 -5.67
CA GLY A 142 -4.41 28.76 -6.63
C GLY A 142 -5.55 28.23 -7.52
N PRO A 143 -5.38 28.14 -8.85
CA PRO A 143 -6.41 27.58 -9.74
C PRO A 143 -6.71 26.08 -9.51
N HIS A 144 -5.89 25.39 -8.73
CA HIS A 144 -6.08 23.99 -8.33
C HIS A 144 -6.65 23.85 -6.91
N GLU A 145 -7.06 24.96 -6.29
CA GLU A 145 -7.68 25.00 -4.97
C GLU A 145 -9.17 24.61 -5.08
N GLY A 146 -9.44 23.31 -4.99
CA GLY A 146 -10.79 22.79 -5.06
C GLY A 146 -10.84 21.27 -4.87
N PRO A 147 -12.05 20.67 -4.89
CA PRO A 147 -12.19 19.23 -4.88
C PRO A 147 -11.66 18.66 -6.20
N VAL A 148 -10.46 18.12 -6.16
CA VAL A 148 -9.85 17.39 -7.28
C VAL A 148 -10.12 15.90 -7.09
N GLY A 149 -10.54 15.23 -8.17
CA GLY A 149 -10.73 13.78 -8.18
C GLY A 149 -11.79 13.28 -7.19
N GLU A 150 -12.91 14.00 -7.04
CA GLU A 150 -14.03 13.57 -6.21
C GLU A 150 -14.56 12.21 -6.66
N VAL A 151 -14.65 11.26 -5.72
CA VAL A 151 -15.29 9.97 -5.93
C VAL A 151 -16.46 9.81 -4.96
N ARG A 152 -17.57 9.31 -5.47
CA ARG A 152 -18.81 9.07 -4.71
C ARG A 152 -19.11 7.58 -4.65
N HIS A 153 -19.81 7.17 -3.59
CA HIS A 153 -20.31 5.80 -3.43
C HIS A 153 -19.21 4.73 -3.51
N ILE A 154 -18.07 4.94 -2.83
CA ILE A 154 -17.03 3.92 -2.75
C ILE A 154 -17.14 3.17 -1.42
N PHE A 155 -17.30 1.85 -1.51
CA PHE A 155 -17.35 1.00 -0.33
C PHE A 155 -15.97 0.90 0.34
N GLY A 156 -15.89 1.36 1.59
CA GLY A 156 -14.70 1.29 2.43
C GLY A 156 -13.71 2.45 2.25
N LYS A 157 -13.32 3.07 3.39
CA LYS A 157 -12.45 4.27 3.46
C LYS A 157 -11.14 4.14 2.69
N LYS A 158 -10.52 2.96 2.72
CA LYS A 158 -9.25 2.71 2.02
C LYS A 158 -9.40 2.73 0.51
N LYS A 159 -10.43 2.04 -0.01
CA LYS A 159 -10.69 1.99 -1.46
C LYS A 159 -11.12 3.36 -1.97
N ALA A 160 -11.96 4.07 -1.21
CA ALA A 160 -12.36 5.44 -1.51
C ALA A 160 -11.15 6.36 -1.67
N LYS A 161 -10.22 6.33 -0.70
CA LYS A 161 -8.99 7.12 -0.74
C LYS A 161 -8.10 6.78 -1.93
N GLU A 162 -7.95 5.49 -2.24
CA GLU A 162 -7.09 5.03 -3.34
C GLU A 162 -7.66 5.45 -4.71
N GLU A 163 -8.97 5.34 -4.93
CA GLU A 163 -9.63 5.78 -6.17
C GLU A 163 -9.59 7.30 -6.35
N CYS A 164 -9.83 8.05 -5.28
CA CYS A 164 -9.67 9.51 -5.26
C CYS A 164 -8.24 9.92 -5.64
N ALA A 165 -7.25 9.20 -5.10
CA ALA A 165 -5.85 9.43 -5.44
C ALA A 165 -5.54 9.11 -6.90
N ARG A 166 -6.16 8.07 -7.48
CA ARG A 166 -6.01 7.73 -8.90
C ARG A 166 -6.47 8.88 -9.80
N LEU A 167 -7.67 9.41 -9.57
CA LEU A 167 -8.21 10.54 -10.34
C LEU A 167 -7.40 11.82 -10.14
N THR A 168 -6.97 12.08 -8.90
CA THR A 168 -6.13 13.24 -8.58
C THR A 168 -4.77 13.15 -9.28
N LEU A 169 -4.17 11.96 -9.36
CA LEU A 169 -2.90 11.75 -10.03
C LEU A 169 -2.99 12.02 -11.52
N GLU A 170 -4.08 11.56 -12.16
CA GLU A 170 -4.35 11.80 -13.57
C GLU A 170 -4.45 13.30 -13.87
N TYR A 171 -5.18 14.04 -13.02
CA TYR A 171 -5.25 15.50 -13.11
C TYR A 171 -3.87 16.17 -12.94
N LEU A 172 -3.09 15.78 -11.93
CA LEU A 172 -1.77 16.38 -11.71
C LEU A 172 -0.79 16.09 -12.85
N ARG A 173 -0.89 14.92 -13.50
CA ARG A 173 -0.07 14.59 -14.69
C ARG A 173 -0.41 15.51 -15.86
N GLU A 174 -1.70 15.81 -16.05
CA GLU A 174 -2.13 16.77 -17.06
C GLU A 174 -1.54 18.17 -16.80
N VAL A 175 -1.68 18.66 -15.56
CA VAL A 175 -1.14 19.96 -15.15
C VAL A 175 0.38 20.00 -15.33
N HIS A 176 1.08 18.90 -15.02
CA HIS A 176 2.52 18.79 -15.22
C HIS A 176 2.90 18.87 -16.70
N ARG A 177 2.19 18.14 -17.56
CA ARG A 177 2.41 18.19 -19.01
C ARG A 177 2.14 19.58 -19.58
N GLN A 178 1.06 20.24 -19.15
CA GLN A 178 0.75 21.60 -19.58
C GLN A 178 1.84 22.60 -19.17
N ARG A 179 2.40 22.49 -17.96
CA ARG A 179 3.53 23.33 -17.53
C ARG A 179 4.79 23.06 -18.33
N LEU A 180 5.06 21.81 -18.68
CA LEU A 180 6.20 21.46 -19.52
C LEU A 180 6.04 22.00 -20.95
N ALA A 181 4.85 21.88 -21.54
CA ALA A 181 4.53 22.42 -22.85
C ALA A 181 4.62 23.96 -22.88
N LEU A 182 4.18 24.63 -21.81
CA LEU A 182 4.30 26.09 -21.67
C LEU A 182 5.76 26.53 -21.46
N MET A 183 6.63 25.63 -20.98
CA MET A 183 8.06 25.87 -20.73
C MET A 183 8.95 25.55 -21.95
N GLY A 184 8.37 25.15 -23.09
CA GLY A 184 9.08 25.11 -24.38
C GLY A 184 10.26 24.16 -24.42
N VAL A 185 10.11 22.94 -23.88
CA VAL A 185 11.09 21.88 -24.11
C VAL A 185 10.67 21.13 -25.37
N ASP A 186 11.14 21.63 -26.51
CA ASP A 186 10.99 21.02 -27.82
C ASP A 186 11.77 19.69 -27.85
N ASP A 187 11.10 18.56 -27.54
CA ASP A 187 11.66 17.24 -27.83
C ASP A 187 11.35 16.88 -29.29
N ALA A 188 12.43 16.75 -30.05
CA ALA A 188 12.48 16.65 -31.49
C ALA A 188 11.81 15.38 -32.04
N HIS A 189 11.02 15.55 -33.10
CA HIS A 189 11.09 14.82 -34.37
C HIS A 189 11.39 13.30 -34.32
N ASP A 190 10.34 12.49 -34.48
CA ASP A 190 10.46 11.19 -35.15
C ASP A 190 9.66 11.29 -36.46
N ASP A 191 10.38 11.67 -37.52
CA ASP A 191 10.02 11.33 -38.89
C ASP A 191 10.10 9.81 -39.02
N THR A 192 8.97 9.13 -38.94
CA THR A 192 8.82 7.85 -39.63
C THR A 192 8.03 8.09 -40.91
N GLU A 193 8.79 8.50 -41.93
CA GLU A 193 8.51 8.30 -43.34
C GLU A 193 8.25 6.81 -43.60
N SER A 194 7.03 6.47 -44.01
CA SER A 194 6.71 5.26 -44.79
C SER A 194 5.57 5.69 -45.70
N SER A 195 5.82 6.11 -46.93
CA SER A 195 6.12 5.24 -48.07
C SER A 195 5.17 4.06 -48.12
N ASP A 196 3.96 4.28 -48.66
CA ASP A 196 3.23 3.25 -49.39
C ASP A 196 2.68 3.89 -50.66
N ASP A 197 3.62 4.03 -51.60
CA ASP A 197 3.39 4.13 -53.03
C ASP A 197 3.01 2.72 -53.52
N PHE A 198 1.74 2.49 -53.87
CA PHE A 198 1.37 1.45 -54.84
C PHE A 198 0.00 1.70 -55.46
N GLU A 199 0.04 2.36 -56.62
CA GLU A 199 -0.49 1.84 -57.89
C GLU A 199 -1.90 1.20 -57.92
N SER A 200 -2.84 1.89 -58.57
CA SER A 200 -3.48 1.43 -59.82
C SER A 200 -4.73 2.21 -60.17
N ALA A 201 -4.72 2.83 -61.35
CA ALA A 201 -5.92 3.09 -62.16
C ALA A 201 -6.61 1.74 -62.50
N PRO A 202 -7.89 1.65 -62.93
CA PRO A 202 -8.35 2.37 -64.12
C PRO A 202 -9.88 2.70 -64.19
N GLU A 203 -10.25 3.25 -65.36
CA GLU A 203 -11.59 3.34 -65.99
C GLU A 203 -12.53 4.45 -65.46
N SER A 204 -13.19 5.25 -66.30
CA SER A 204 -13.66 5.07 -67.69
C SER A 204 -13.65 6.39 -68.48
#